data_AF-A0A920B6D3-F1
#
_entry.id   AF-A0A920B6D3-F1
#
_cell.length_a   1.000
_cell.length_b   1.000
_cell.length_c   1.000
_cell.angle_alpha   90.00
_cell.angle_beta   90.00
_cell.angle_gamma   90.00
#
_symmetry.space_group_name_H-M   'P 1'
#
loop_
_entity.id
_entity.type
_entity.pdbx_description
1 polymer ?
#
loop_
_entity_poly.entity_id
_entity_poly.type
_entity_poly.pdbx_seq_one_letter_code
_entity_poly.pdbx_strand_id
1 'polypeptide(L)' 'MMIEMKGLEKNFSDADLIGIPLQIICGNSFKKNREISILKRANKDQINIGVGNAMDKIIEMIGCNE' A
#
# COMPACT_ATOMS: atom_id res chain seq x y z
N MET A 1 -9.07 27.10 0.81
CA MET A 1 -8.27 26.66 -0.36
C MET A 1 -8.28 25.13 -0.35
N MET A 2 -9.13 24.51 -1.17
CA MET A 2 -9.24 23.05 -1.28
C MET A 2 -8.07 22.56 -2.14
N ILE A 3 -7.13 21.86 -1.53
CA ILE A 3 -6.02 21.22 -2.25
C ILE A 3 -6.62 20.01 -2.97
N GLU A 4 -6.55 19.99 -4.30
CA GLU A 4 -7.08 18.91 -5.13
C GLU A 4 -6.46 17.56 -4.75
N MET A 5 -7.27 16.69 -4.14
CA MET A 5 -6.98 15.28 -3.86
C MET A 5 -7.13 14.36 -5.10
N LYS A 6 -7.30 14.92 -6.30
CA LYS A 6 -7.71 14.17 -7.51
C LYS A 6 -6.66 13.20 -8.06
N GLY A 7 -5.37 13.39 -7.75
CA GLY A 7 -4.30 12.53 -8.29
C GLY A 7 -4.13 11.20 -7.57
N LEU A 8 -4.43 11.17 -6.26
CA LEU A 8 -4.22 9.99 -5.43
C LEU A 8 -5.35 8.96 -5.64
N GLU A 9 -6.60 9.41 -5.63
CA GLU A 9 -7.79 8.56 -5.78
C GLU A 9 -7.81 7.83 -7.13
N LYS A 10 -7.33 8.47 -8.19
CA LYS A 10 -7.35 7.90 -9.54
C LYS A 10 -6.45 6.67 -9.66
N ASN A 11 -5.24 6.73 -9.09
CA ASN A 11 -4.29 5.62 -9.11
C ASN A 11 -4.76 4.42 -8.25
N PHE A 12 -5.46 4.68 -7.14
CA PHE A 12 -6.09 3.63 -6.33
C PHE A 12 -7.18 2.91 -7.12
N SER A 13 -8.05 3.67 -7.79
CA SER A 13 -9.11 3.12 -8.65
C SER A 13 -8.53 2.28 -9.78
N ASP A 14 -7.46 2.74 -10.44
CA ASP A 14 -6.82 1.99 -11.52
C ASP A 14 -6.18 0.68 -11.03
N ALA A 15 -5.50 0.69 -9.88
CA ALA A 15 -4.90 -0.50 -9.28
C ALA A 15 -5.93 -1.54 -8.81
N ASP A 16 -7.08 -1.09 -8.32
CA ASP A 16 -8.26 -1.94 -8.10
C ASP A 16 -8.81 -2.47 -9.44
N LEU A 17 -8.87 -1.68 -10.51
CA LEU A 17 -9.40 -2.16 -11.79
C LEU A 17 -8.56 -3.27 -12.43
N ILE A 18 -7.22 -3.27 -12.23
CA ILE A 18 -6.30 -4.24 -12.86
C ILE A 18 -5.99 -5.49 -12.02
N GLY A 19 -6.68 -5.72 -10.90
CA GLY A 19 -6.51 -6.99 -10.18
C GLY A 19 -5.35 -7.05 -9.19
N ILE A 20 -4.68 -5.94 -8.86
CA ILE A 20 -3.48 -6.00 -8.02
C ILE A 20 -3.84 -6.46 -6.59
N PRO A 21 -3.23 -7.55 -6.08
CA PRO A 21 -3.57 -8.10 -4.76
C PRO A 21 -3.04 -7.25 -3.59
N LEU A 22 -1.86 -6.62 -3.77
CA LEU A 22 -1.21 -5.76 -2.79
C LEU A 22 -0.72 -4.47 -3.43
N GLN A 23 -1.02 -3.33 -2.82
CA GLN A 23 -0.52 -2.01 -3.23
C GLN A 23 0.46 -1.48 -2.18
N ILE A 24 1.59 -0.95 -2.63
CA ILE A 24 2.58 -0.31 -1.76
C ILE A 24 2.51 1.19 -1.98
N ILE A 25 2.32 1.94 -0.90
CA ILE A 25 2.16 3.40 -0.91
C ILE A 25 3.34 4.03 -0.18
N CYS A 26 4.15 4.78 -0.93
CA CYS A 26 5.28 5.54 -0.41
C CYS A 26 4.90 7.02 -0.26
N GLY A 27 4.45 7.40 0.94
CA GLY A 27 4.04 8.78 1.27
C GLY A 27 5.09 9.61 2.00
N ASN A 28 4.67 10.71 2.63
CA ASN A 28 5.55 11.57 3.44
C ASN A 28 6.19 10.83 4.63
N SER A 29 5.52 9.79 5.15
CA SER A 29 6.02 8.87 6.19
C SER A 29 7.29 8.15 5.77
N PHE A 30 7.47 7.83 4.47
CA PHE A 30 8.70 7.22 3.96
C PHE A 30 9.90 8.15 4.14
N LYS A 31 9.75 9.44 3.81
CA LYS A 31 10.83 10.42 3.90
C LYS A 31 11.26 10.70 5.34
N LYS A 32 10.33 10.62 6.30
CA LYS A 32 10.59 10.95 7.72
C LYS A 32 11.04 9.74 8.53
N ASN A 33 10.34 8.62 8.36
CA ASN A 33 10.47 7.45 9.24
C ASN A 33 10.97 6.20 8.51
N ARG A 34 11.21 6.28 7.19
CA ARG A 34 11.48 5.10 6.34
C ARG A 34 10.37 4.05 6.45
N GLU A 35 9.12 4.50 6.51
CA GLU A 35 7.92 3.66 6.57
C GLU A 35 7.15 3.71 5.25
N ILE A 36 6.57 2.57 4.88
CA ILE A 36 5.66 2.44 3.74
C ILE A 36 4.31 1.91 4.23
N SER A 37 3.24 2.18 3.48
CA SER A 37 1.97 1.51 3.70
C SER A 37 1.80 0.37 2.70
N ILE A 38 1.36 -0.79 3.17
CA ILE A 38 0.97 -1.92 2.32
C ILE A 38 -0.54 -2.11 2.47
N LEU A 39 -1.26 -2.02 1.36
CA LEU A 39 -2.71 -2.19 1.28
C LEU A 39 -3.04 -3.52 0.60
N LYS A 40 -3.77 -4.39 1.29
CA LYS A 40 -4.29 -5.63 0.72
C LYS A 40 -5.68 -5.42 0.16
N ARG A 41 -5.85 -5.73 -1.12
CA ARG A 41 -7.10 -5.45 -1.83
C ARG A 41 -8.28 -6.27 -1.30
N ALA A 42 -8.05 -7.56 -1.03
CA ALA A 42 -9.11 -8.52 -0.71
C ALA A 42 -9.99 -8.09 0.48
N ASN A 43 -9.39 -7.44 1.48
CA ASN A 43 -10.04 -7.04 2.72
C ASN A 43 -9.85 -5.54 3.04
N LYS A 44 -9.19 -4.79 2.16
CA LYS A 44 -8.82 -3.39 2.36
C LYS A 44 -7.97 -3.15 3.62
N ASP A 45 -7.26 -4.17 4.10
CA ASP A 45 -6.35 -4.00 5.23
C ASP A 45 -5.15 -3.15 4.81
N GLN A 46 -4.86 -2.14 5.61
CA GLN A 46 -3.68 -1.29 5.44
C GLN A 46 -2.79 -1.40 6.67
N ILE A 47 -1.51 -1.68 6.42
CA ILE A 47 -0.49 -1.70 7.47
C ILE A 47 0.59 -0.66 7.14
N ASN A 48 1.17 -0.06 8.18
CA ASN A 48 2.36 0.77 8.06
C ASN A 48 3.54 -0.01 8.63
N ILE A 49 4.61 -0.14 7.86
CA ILE A 49 5.79 -0.90 8.26
C ILE A 49 7.07 -0.21 7.81
N GLY A 50 8.12 -0.34 8.60
CA GLY A 50 9.47 0.09 8.21
C GLY A 50 9.94 -0.70 6.98
N VAL A 51 10.61 -0.02 6.05
CA VAL A 51 11.08 -0.59 4.77
C VAL A 51 11.92 -1.86 4.97
N GLY A 52 12.70 -1.93 6.05
CA GLY A 52 13.54 -3.08 6.36
C GLY A 52 12.78 -4.40 6.54
N ASN A 53 11.53 -4.33 7.01
CA ASN A 53 10.70 -5.52 7.28
C ASN A 53 9.56 -5.66 6.25
N ALA A 54 9.53 -4.82 5.21
CA ALA A 54 8.43 -4.75 4.26
C ALA A 54 8.30 -6.04 3.44
N MET A 55 9.42 -6.62 3.01
CA MET A 55 9.41 -7.82 2.17
C MET A 55 8.87 -9.05 2.91
N ASP A 56 9.30 -9.28 4.15
CA ASP A 56 8.78 -10.37 4.97
C ASP A 56 7.27 -10.26 5.16
N LYS A 57 6.79 -9.04 5.38
CA LYS A 57 5.36 -8.79 5.56
C LYS A 57 4.57 -8.93 4.26
N ILE A 58 5.13 -8.55 3.12
CA ILE A 58 4.53 -8.80 1.80
C ILE A 58 4.42 -10.31 1.56
N ILE A 59 5.46 -11.08 1.85
CA ILE A 59 5.45 -12.55 1.72
C ILE A 59 4.37 -13.16 2.61
N GLU A 60 4.26 -12.73 3.88
CA GLU A 60 3.20 -13.18 4.80
C GLU A 60 1.80 -12.81 4.27
N MET A 61 1.64 -11.61 3.69
CA MET A 61 0.34 -11.13 3.20
C MET A 61 -0.09 -11.77 1.88
N ILE A 62 0.86 -12.12 0.99
CA ILE A 62 0.63 -12.88 -0.24
C ILE A 62 0.49 -14.37 0.06
N GLY A 63 1.19 -14.84 1.10
CA GLY A 63 1.37 -16.23 1.48
C GLY A 63 0.07 -17.01 1.40
N CYS A 64 0.04 -17.91 0.41
CA CYS A 64 -0.80 -19.08 0.44
C CYS A 64 -0.47 -19.83 1.73
N ASN A 65 -1.47 -20.03 2.59
CA ASN A 65 -1.43 -21.21 3.43
C ASN A 65 -1.53 -22.40 2.46
N GLU A 66 -0.40 -23.04 2.15
CA GLU A 66 -0.41 -24.39 1.56
C GLU A 66 -1.17 -25.36 2.47
#